data_AF-A0A7V6UMT4-F1
#
_entry.id   AF-A0A7V6UMT4-F1
#
_cell.length_a   1.000
_cell.length_b   1.000
_cell.length_c   1.000
_cell.angle_alpha   90.00
_cell.angle_beta   90.00
_cell.angle_gamma   90.00
#
_symmetry.space_group_name_H-M   'P 1'
#
loop_
_entity.id
_entity.type
_entity.pdbx_description
1 polymer ?
#
loop_
_entity_poly.entity_id
_entity_poly.type
_entity_poly.pdbx_seq_one_letter_code
_entity_poly.pdbx_strand_id
1 'polypeptide(L)'
;MVKRIWSTFWYQNGKVRQRIWLDDDRYIVSSTISNVTAYNYGSTPEIAKESSLYKLQKVLNKKEKNRKYITRGNDYVVLYRVK
;
A
#
# COMPACT_ATOMS: atom_id res chain seq x y z
N MET A 1 -8.65 -7.09 17.70
CA MET A 1 -9.67 -7.67 16.78
C MET A 1 -9.47 -7.05 15.40
N VAL A 2 -8.97 -7.81 14.42
CA VAL A 2 -8.62 -7.29 13.08
C VAL A 2 -9.88 -7.16 12.21
N LYS A 3 -10.41 -5.94 12.04
CA LYS A 3 -11.45 -5.68 11.04
C LYS A 3 -10.80 -5.53 9.67
N ARG A 4 -10.91 -6.56 8.83
CA ARG A 4 -10.52 -6.49 7.41
C ARG A 4 -11.50 -5.58 6.67
N ILE A 5 -11.12 -4.33 6.45
CA ILE A 5 -11.90 -3.39 5.64
C ILE A 5 -11.34 -3.38 4.22
N TRP A 6 -12.23 -3.63 3.26
CA TRP A 6 -11.94 -3.59 1.84
C TRP A 6 -12.53 -2.32 1.26
N SER A 7 -11.72 -1.51 0.59
CA SER A 7 -12.21 -0.38 -0.20
C SER A 7 -11.56 -0.42 -1.57
N THR A 8 -12.37 -0.26 -2.61
CA THR A 8 -11.90 -0.20 -4.00
C THR A 8 -12.48 1.04 -4.64
N PHE A 9 -11.62 1.91 -5.17
CA PHE A 9 -12.03 3.17 -5.78
C PHE A 9 -11.11 3.54 -6.95
N TRP A 10 -11.56 4.48 -7.78
CA TRP A 10 -10.78 5.03 -8.89
C TRP A 10 -9.83 6.11 -8.37
N TYR A 11 -8.55 6.04 -8.74
CA TYR A 11 -7.53 7.01 -8.37
C TYR A 11 -6.66 7.31 -9.57
N GLN A 12 -6.72 8.54 -10.09
CA GLN A 12 -5.99 9.15 -11.22
C GLN A 12 -5.50 8.20 -12.35
N ASN A 13 -4.59 7.29 -12.04
CA ASN A 13 -3.97 6.33 -12.96
C ASN A 13 -4.67 4.97 -13.06
N GLY A 14 -5.85 4.79 -12.45
CA GLY A 14 -6.67 3.56 -12.58
C GLY A 14 -7.38 3.11 -11.30
N LYS A 15 -7.85 1.86 -11.30
CA LYS A 15 -8.59 1.29 -10.17
C LYS A 15 -7.63 0.86 -9.06
N VAL A 16 -7.71 1.51 -7.89
CA VAL A 16 -6.92 1.18 -6.72
C VAL A 16 -7.72 0.29 -5.77
N ARG A 17 -7.10 -0.80 -5.33
CA ARG A 17 -7.62 -1.67 -4.29
C ARG A 17 -6.87 -1.42 -2.99
N GLN A 18 -7.59 -1.03 -1.94
CA GLN A 18 -7.05 -0.88 -0.59
C GLN A 18 -7.42 -2.06 0.31
N ARG A 19 -6.47 -2.44 1.17
CA ARG A 19 -6.67 -3.41 2.25
C ARG A 19 -6.16 -2.81 3.54
N ILE A 20 -6.94 -2.90 4.59
CA ILE A 20 -6.60 -2.36 5.91
C ILE A 20 -6.48 -3.51 6.91
N TRP A 21 -5.44 -3.45 7.73
CA TRP A 21 -5.18 -4.35 8.84
C TRP A 21 -4.88 -3.53 10.09
N LEU A 22 -5.07 -4.14 11.25
CA LEU A 22 -4.64 -3.59 12.54
C LEU A 22 -3.55 -4.52 13.08
N ASP A 23 -2.40 -3.96 13.42
CA ASP A 23 -1.24 -4.64 13.99
C ASP A 23 -0.88 -3.91 15.29
N ASP A 24 -1.08 -4.57 16.42
CA ASP A 24 -1.12 -3.97 17.75
C ASP A 24 -1.99 -2.69 17.79
N ASP A 25 -1.34 -1.52 17.86
CA ASP A 25 -1.97 -0.19 17.93
C ASP A 25 -1.85 0.61 16.63
N ARG A 26 -1.47 -0.03 15.51
CA ARG A 26 -1.22 0.65 14.23
C ARG A 26 -2.08 0.08 13.11
N TYR A 27 -2.62 0.98 12.31
CA TYR A 27 -3.30 0.61 11.06
C TYR A 27 -2.26 0.45 9.96
N ILE A 28 -2.34 -0.67 9.26
CA ILE A 28 -1.54 -0.95 8.07
C ILE A 28 -2.48 -0.90 6.88
N VAL A 29 -2.11 -0.17 5.83
CA VAL A 29 -2.87 -0.15 4.57
C VAL A 29 -1.98 -0.50 3.40
N SER A 30 -2.44 -1.42 2.55
CA SER A 30 -1.89 -1.59 1.20
C SER A 30 -2.78 -0.95 0.17
N SER A 31 -2.21 -0.14 -0.71
CA SER A 31 -2.83 0.36 -1.94
C SER A 31 -2.23 -0.36 -3.14
N THR A 32 -3.06 -1.05 -3.92
CA THR A 32 -2.65 -1.80 -5.12
C THR A 32 -3.24 -1.17 -6.37
N ILE A 33 -2.43 -0.90 -7.38
CA ILE A 33 -2.86 -0.58 -8.75
C ILE A 33 -2.12 -1.47 -9.74
N SER A 34 -2.85 -2.17 -10.60
CA SER A 34 -2.29 -3.17 -11.52
C SER A 34 -1.32 -4.13 -10.78
N ASN A 35 -0.02 -4.00 -11.07
CA ASN A 35 1.08 -4.82 -10.56
C ASN A 35 1.94 -4.09 -9.50
N VAL A 36 1.47 -2.94 -8.98
CA VAL A 36 2.20 -2.14 -8.00
C VAL A 36 1.40 -2.10 -6.71
N THR A 37 2.03 -2.48 -5.60
CA THR A 37 1.42 -2.43 -4.26
C THR A 37 2.30 -1.61 -3.33
N ALA A 38 1.75 -0.55 -2.75
CA ALA A 38 2.41 0.25 -1.74
C ALA A 38 1.76 0.02 -0.37
N TYR A 39 2.59 -0.15 0.66
CA TYR A 39 2.16 -0.33 2.04
C TYR A 39 2.57 0.86 2.87
N ASN A 40 1.71 1.27 3.80
CA ASN A 40 2.04 2.26 4.80
C ASN A 40 1.29 2.05 6.11
N TYR A 41 1.80 2.68 7.15
CA TYR A 41 1.25 2.66 8.51
C TYR A 41 0.55 3.98 8.83
N GLY A 42 -0.35 3.96 9.81
CA GLY A 42 -0.95 5.16 10.38
C GLY A 42 -1.51 4.89 11.77
N SER A 43 -1.58 5.93 12.59
CA SER A 43 -2.26 5.91 13.90
C SER A 43 -3.78 5.81 13.75
N THR A 44 -4.31 6.21 12.59
CA THR A 44 -5.73 6.04 12.22
C THR A 44 -5.86 5.35 10.86
N PRO A 45 -7.02 4.74 10.56
CA PRO A 45 -7.27 4.14 9.25
C PRO A 45 -7.10 5.15 8.11
N GLU A 46 -7.56 6.37 8.29
CA GLU A 46 -7.54 7.45 7.31
C GLU A 46 -6.10 7.86 6.99
N ILE A 47 -5.28 8.09 8.02
CA ILE A 47 -3.86 8.42 7.86
C ILE A 47 -3.13 7.29 7.12
N ALA A 48 -3.42 6.04 7.48
CA ALA A 48 -2.79 4.90 6.83
C ALA A 48 -3.22 4.78 5.35
N LYS A 49 -4.49 5.04 5.03
CA LYS A 49 -4.99 5.08 3.64
C LYS A 49 -4.27 6.15 2.83
N GLU A 50 -4.27 7.40 3.28
CA GLU A 50 -3.63 8.52 2.59
C GLU A 50 -2.14 8.29 2.40
N SER A 51 -1.45 7.86 3.46
CA SER A 51 -0.01 7.58 3.44
C SER A 51 0.33 6.45 2.46
N SER A 52 -0.54 5.43 2.33
CA SER A 52 -0.35 4.35 1.35
C SER A 52 -0.58 4.82 -0.09
N LEU A 53 -1.53 5.72 -0.33
CA LEU A 53 -1.79 6.30 -1.66
C LEU A 53 -0.67 7.22 -2.10
N TYR A 54 -0.22 8.10 -1.21
CA TYR A 54 0.89 9.01 -1.49
C TYR A 54 2.16 8.23 -1.85
N LYS A 55 2.44 7.14 -1.13
CA LYS A 55 3.56 6.24 -1.45
C LYS A 55 3.34 5.53 -2.78
N LEU A 56 2.12 5.09 -3.09
CA LEU A 56 1.78 4.49 -4.37
C LEU A 56 2.05 5.48 -5.52
N GLN A 57 1.57 6.71 -5.42
CA GLN A 57 1.76 7.76 -6.42
C GLN A 57 3.25 8.07 -6.63
N LYS A 58 4.03 8.18 -5.54
CA LYS A 58 5.49 8.33 -5.64
C LYS A 58 6.17 7.18 -6.38
N VAL A 59 5.72 5.94 -6.19
CA VAL A 59 6.26 4.77 -6.90
C VAL A 59 5.88 4.79 -8.37
N LEU A 60 4.63 5.13 -8.69
CA LEU A 60 4.16 5.24 -10.08
C LEU A 60 4.93 6.32 -10.85
N ASN A 61 5.22 7.46 -10.23
CA ASN A 61 5.94 8.57 -10.84
C ASN A 61 7.44 8.31 -11.01
N LYS A 62 8.00 7.27 -10.37
CA LYS A 62 9.38 6.85 -10.63
C LYS A 62 9.46 6.06 -11.93
N LYS A 63 10.50 6.35 -12.73
CA LYS A 63 10.91 5.49 -13.86
C LYS A 63 11.08 4.05 -13.38
N GLU A 64 10.60 3.08 -14.15
CA GLU A 64 10.57 1.66 -13.75
C GLU A 64 11.94 1.14 -13.30
N LYS A 65 13.01 1.54 -13.99
CA LYS A 65 14.40 1.19 -13.68
C LYS A 65 14.87 1.64 -12.28
N ASN A 66 14.21 2.63 -11.69
CA ASN A 66 14.55 3.22 -10.38
C ASN A 66 13.61 2.74 -9.25
N ARG A 67 12.70 1.80 -9.54
CA ARG A 67 11.85 1.18 -8.52
C ARG A 67 12.70 0.11 -7.81
N LYS A 68 12.86 0.21 -6.48
CA LYS A 68 13.62 -0.76 -5.65
C LYS A 68 12.76 -1.93 -5.19
N TYR A 69 13.02 -3.13 -5.71
CA TYR A 69 12.25 -4.35 -5.46
C TYR A 69 12.74 -5.00 -4.16
N ILE A 70 11.86 -5.27 -3.20
CA ILE A 70 12.23 -6.00 -1.97
C ILE A 70 11.35 -7.23 -1.85
N THR A 71 11.96 -8.40 -2.01
CA THR A 71 11.33 -9.72 -1.80
C THR A 71 11.36 -10.09 -0.31
N ARG A 72 10.38 -10.91 0.11
CA ARG A 72 10.16 -11.31 1.50
C ARG A 72 11.32 -12.15 2.05
N GLY A 73 12.08 -11.59 2.98
CA GLY A 73 12.87 -12.31 3.98
C GLY A 73 12.72 -11.57 5.32
N ASN A 74 12.11 -12.24 6.29
CA ASN A 74 11.91 -11.94 7.72
C ASN A 74 11.85 -10.47 8.20
N ASP A 75 10.71 -10.16 8.83
CA ASP A 75 10.36 -8.96 9.63
C ASP A 75 10.18 -7.63 8.87
N TYR A 76 8.94 -7.41 8.38
CA TYR A 76 8.29 -6.14 7.93
C TYR A 76 9.04 -5.33 6.83
N VAL A 77 8.53 -4.82 5.70
CA VAL A 77 7.22 -4.54 5.08
C VAL A 77 7.42 -4.56 3.57
N VAL A 78 6.48 -5.17 2.85
CA VAL A 78 6.53 -5.39 1.40
C VAL A 78 6.54 -4.07 0.61
N LEU A 79 7.53 -3.92 -0.28
CA LEU A 79 7.54 -2.96 -1.39
C LEU A 79 7.22 -3.75 -2.67
N TYR A 80 5.95 -3.66 -3.10
CA TYR A 80 5.33 -4.04 -4.39
C TYR A 80 5.61 -5.44 -5.01
N ARG A 81 4.54 -6.11 -5.46
CA ARG A 81 4.58 -7.39 -6.22
C ARG A 81 4.06 -7.17 -7.63
N VAL A 82 4.94 -7.28 -8.64
CA VAL A 82 4.55 -7.41 -10.05
C VAL A 82 4.17 -8.87 -10.28
N LYS A 83 2.95 -9.13 -10.76
CA LYS A 83 2.55 -10.45 -11.25
C LYS A 83 3.16 -10.70 -12.62
#